data_AF-A0A3N5EME8-F1
#
_entry.id   AF-A0A3N5EME8-F1
#
_cell.length_a   1.000
_cell.length_b   1.000
_cell.length_c   1.000
_cell.angle_alpha   90.00
_cell.angle_beta   90.00
_cell.angle_gamma   90.00
#
_symmetry.space_group_name_H-M   'P 1'
#
loop_
_entity.id
_entity.type
_entity.pdbx_description
1 polymer ?
#
loop_
_entity_poly.entity_id
_entity_poly.type
_entity_poly.pdbx_seq_one_letter_code
_entity_poly.pdbx_strand_id
1 'polypeptide(L)'
;MANTPDKKRAIRKKLEEAHFASRMKCPYCGNDLEFFEISEEAIVVTHYIQNPDGTFSIEDTSIQSVGGSKLFCGACEEDLSELHQRFSEMIF
;
A
#
# COMPACT_ATOMS: atom_id res chain seq x y z
N MET A 1 0.98 46.77 -9.54
CA MET A 1 0.94 45.61 -8.63
C MET A 1 -0.26 44.73 -9.00
N ALA A 2 -0.13 43.89 -10.03
CA ALA A 2 -1.22 42.98 -10.43
C ALA A 2 -1.07 41.67 -9.65
N ASN A 3 -1.89 41.48 -8.63
CA ASN A 3 -1.97 40.23 -7.87
C ASN A 3 -3.30 39.56 -8.23
N THR A 4 -3.32 38.84 -9.36
CA THR A 4 -4.52 38.30 -9.99
C THR A 4 -4.72 36.79 -9.68
N PRO A 5 -5.99 36.32 -9.66
CA PRO A 5 -6.39 34.93 -9.39
C PRO A 5 -5.69 33.84 -10.22
N ASP A 6 -5.05 34.22 -11.33
CA ASP A 6 -4.21 33.35 -12.15
C ASP A 6 -3.05 32.69 -11.41
N LYS A 7 -2.40 33.40 -10.46
CA LYS A 7 -1.32 32.80 -9.66
C LYS A 7 -1.84 31.68 -8.76
N LYS A 8 -3.00 31.88 -8.12
CA LYS A 8 -3.62 30.84 -7.27
C LYS A 8 -4.06 29.61 -8.07
N ARG A 9 -4.58 29.82 -9.28
CA ARG A 9 -4.98 28.73 -10.19
C ARG A 9 -3.77 27.93 -10.69
N ALA A 10 -2.69 28.61 -11.06
CA ALA A 10 -1.44 27.97 -11.46
C ALA A 10 -0.81 27.17 -10.31
N ILE A 11 -0.85 27.68 -9.07
CA ILE A 11 -0.36 26.96 -7.89
C ILE A 11 -1.18 25.71 -7.62
N ARG A 12 -2.53 25.79 -7.64
CA ARG A 12 -3.41 24.61 -7.49
C ARG A 12 -3.13 23.54 -8.54
N LYS A 13 -3.04 23.95 -9.82
CA LYS A 13 -2.75 23.03 -10.92
C LYS A 13 -1.39 22.34 -10.74
N LYS A 14 -0.36 23.07 -10.31
CA LYS A 14 0.97 22.52 -10.01
C LYS A 14 0.94 21.53 -8.83
N LEU A 15 0.15 21.82 -7.81
CA LEU A 15 -0.06 20.92 -6.67
C LEU A 15 -0.80 19.64 -7.07
N GLU A 16 -1.83 19.75 -7.91
CA GLU A 16 -2.53 18.59 -8.48
C GLU A 16 -1.60 17.76 -9.36
N GLU A 17 -0.84 18.38 -10.28
CA GLU A 17 0.14 17.70 -11.12
C GLU A 17 1.24 17.00 -10.30
N ALA A 18 1.70 17.61 -9.22
CA ALA A 18 2.65 17.00 -8.29
C ALA A 18 2.03 15.82 -7.51
N HIS A 19 0.76 15.94 -7.12
CA HIS A 19 0.00 14.86 -6.47
C HIS A 19 -0.32 13.70 -7.42
N PHE A 20 -0.37 13.96 -8.73
CA PHE A 20 -0.50 12.94 -9.78
C PHE A 20 0.84 12.28 -10.14
N ALA A 21 1.96 12.99 -10.01
CA ALA A 21 3.30 12.42 -10.26
C ALA A 21 3.65 11.28 -9.28
N SER A 22 3.04 11.28 -8.09
CA SER A 22 3.14 10.20 -7.10
C SER A 22 2.20 9.02 -7.34
N ARG A 23 1.34 9.01 -8.37
CA ARG A 23 0.40 7.90 -8.58
C ARG A 23 1.06 6.72 -9.30
N MET A 24 0.99 5.53 -8.71
CA MET A 24 1.37 4.29 -9.38
C MET A 24 0.31 3.90 -10.43
N LYS A 25 0.76 3.46 -11.60
CA LYS A 25 -0.10 2.88 -12.65
C LYS A 25 0.49 1.56 -13.12
N CYS A 26 -0.36 0.56 -13.31
CA CYS A 26 0.01 -0.70 -13.93
C CYS A 26 0.42 -0.43 -15.39
N PRO A 27 1.63 -0.81 -15.82
CA PRO A 27 2.11 -0.58 -17.19
C PRO A 27 1.40 -1.48 -18.21
N TYR A 28 0.73 -2.55 -17.76
CA TYR A 28 0.09 -3.53 -18.62
C TYR A 28 -1.37 -3.18 -18.96
N CYS A 29 -2.18 -2.74 -17.98
CA CYS A 29 -3.61 -2.45 -18.19
C CYS A 29 -4.02 -1.01 -17.83
N GLY A 30 -3.10 -0.20 -17.31
CA GLY A 30 -3.38 1.19 -16.93
C GLY A 30 -4.13 1.38 -15.60
N ASN A 31 -4.47 0.30 -14.89
CA ASN A 31 -5.07 0.37 -13.56
C ASN A 31 -4.19 1.19 -12.60
N ASP A 32 -4.83 2.07 -11.84
CA ASP A 32 -4.19 2.99 -10.92
C ASP A 32 -4.95 3.11 -9.59
N LEU A 33 -5.73 2.07 -9.26
CA LEU A 33 -6.62 2.00 -8.10
C LEU A 33 -6.34 0.77 -7.23
N GLU A 34 -6.21 -0.41 -7.83
CA GLU A 34 -6.19 -1.68 -7.07
C GLU A 34 -4.87 -2.43 -7.24
N PHE A 35 -4.22 -2.75 -6.13
CA PHE A 35 -2.96 -3.51 -6.09
C PHE A 35 -3.02 -4.46 -4.90
N PHE A 36 -2.40 -5.63 -5.01
CA PHE A 36 -2.29 -6.57 -3.90
C PHE A 36 -0.88 -7.14 -3.81
N GLU A 37 -0.51 -7.56 -2.61
CA GLU A 37 0.77 -8.18 -2.32
C GLU A 37 0.57 -9.63 -1.89
N ILE A 38 1.42 -10.53 -2.38
CA ILE A 38 1.53 -11.90 -1.88
C ILE A 38 2.88 -12.04 -1.18
N SER A 39 2.84 -12.32 0.12
CA SER A 39 4.02 -12.75 0.88
C SER A 39 4.20 -14.25 0.71
N GLU A 40 5.41 -14.70 0.36
CA GLU A 40 5.71 -16.14 0.19
C GLU A 40 5.65 -16.89 1.52
N GLU A 41 6.14 -16.25 2.59
CA GLU A 41 6.21 -16.83 3.93
C GLU A 41 5.86 -15.78 4.99
N ALA A 42 5.05 -16.17 5.98
CA ALA A 42 4.73 -15.37 7.14
C ALA A 42 4.82 -16.21 8.42
N ILE A 43 5.44 -15.64 9.45
CA ILE A 43 5.35 -16.14 10.82
C ILE A 43 4.14 -15.47 11.48
N VAL A 44 3.23 -16.30 11.98
CA VAL A 44 2.09 -15.85 12.77
C VAL A 44 2.30 -16.31 14.21
N VAL A 45 2.36 -15.35 15.14
CA VAL A 45 2.48 -15.62 16.58
C VAL A 45 1.19 -15.20 17.26
N THR A 46 0.46 -16.17 17.82
CA THR A 46 -0.75 -15.90 18.61
C THR A 46 -0.49 -16.21 20.08
N HIS A 47 -0.69 -15.22 20.94
CA HIS A 47 -0.63 -15.38 22.39
C HIS A 47 -2.01 -15.70 22.95
N TYR A 48 -2.08 -16.76 23.77
CA TYR A 48 -3.30 -17.20 24.41
C TYR A 48 -3.16 -17.16 25.94
N ILE A 49 -4.23 -16.76 26.61
CA ILE A 49 -4.39 -16.91 28.06
C ILE A 49 -5.40 -18.01 28.32
N GLN A 50 -5.07 -18.91 29.26
CA GLN A 50 -6.01 -19.91 29.74
C GLN A 50 -6.90 -19.32 30.83
N ASN A 51 -8.22 -19.45 30.65
CA ASN A 51 -9.24 -18.99 31.59
C ASN A 51 -9.44 -20.02 32.73
N PRO A 52 -10.00 -19.60 33.89
CA PRO A 52 -10.28 -20.50 35.02
C PRO A 52 -11.24 -21.65 34.70
N ASP A 53 -12.10 -21.49 33.69
CA ASP A 53 -13.02 -22.53 33.21
C ASP A 53 -12.36 -23.52 32.25
N GLY A 54 -11.06 -23.36 31.98
CA GLY A 54 -10.26 -24.22 31.10
C GLY A 54 -10.31 -23.82 29.63
N THR A 55 -11.07 -22.79 29.24
CA THR A 55 -11.08 -22.24 27.88
C THR A 55 -9.85 -21.35 27.62
N PHE A 56 -9.64 -20.93 26.37
CA PHE A 56 -8.57 -20.00 26.01
C PHE A 56 -9.13 -18.73 25.38
N SER A 57 -8.51 -17.60 25.71
CA SER A 57 -8.74 -16.31 25.07
C SER A 57 -7.49 -15.88 24.31
N ILE A 58 -7.68 -15.31 23.13
CA ILE A 58 -6.60 -14.68 22.37
C ILE A 58 -6.28 -13.34 23.04
N GLU A 59 -5.03 -13.17 23.45
CA GLU A 59 -4.54 -11.92 24.01
C GLU A 59 -3.96 -11.02 22.92
N ASP A 60 -3.16 -11.60 22.02
CA ASP A 60 -2.48 -10.88 20.96
C ASP A 60 -2.26 -11.78 19.73
N THR A 61 -2.14 -11.16 18.56
CA THR A 61 -1.72 -11.84 17.34
C THR A 61 -0.84 -10.90 16.53
N SER A 62 0.38 -11.35 16.24
CA SER A 62 1.30 -10.65 15.36
C SER A 62 1.60 -11.48 14.13
N ILE A 63 1.77 -10.80 13.00
CA ILE A 63 2.14 -11.38 11.71
C ILE A 63 3.42 -10.70 11.27
N GLN A 64 4.43 -11.49 10.93
CA GLN A 64 5.69 -11.02 10.38
C GLN A 64 5.92 -11.73 9.05
N SER A 65 6.02 -10.97 7.95
CA SER A 65 6.49 -11.52 6.68
C SER A 65 7.99 -11.80 6.77
N VAL A 66 8.40 -13.02 6.41
CA VAL A 66 9.80 -13.49 6.54
C VAL A 66 10.48 -13.68 5.18
N GLY A 67 9.70 -14.01 4.16
CA GLY A 67 10.16 -14.16 2.78
C GLY A 67 10.11 -12.86 1.98
N GLY A 68 10.37 -13.00 0.67
CA GLY A 68 10.04 -11.94 -0.27
C GLY A 68 8.52 -11.77 -0.40
N SER A 69 8.11 -10.56 -0.75
CA SER A 69 6.74 -10.28 -1.15
C SER A 69 6.71 -9.81 -2.61
N LYS A 70 5.67 -10.21 -3.32
CA LYS A 70 5.45 -9.86 -4.72
C LYS A 70 4.25 -8.95 -4.84
N LEU A 71 4.42 -7.87 -5.61
CA LEU A 71 3.34 -6.93 -5.90
C LEU A 71 2.63 -7.34 -7.18
N PHE A 72 1.32 -7.25 -7.20
CA PHE A 72 0.51 -7.56 -8.38
C PHE A 72 -0.51 -6.46 -8.67
N CYS A 73 -0.87 -6.34 -9.94
CA CYS A 73 -1.99 -5.51 -10.37
C CYS A 73 -3.32 -6.14 -9.94
N GLY A 74 -4.19 -5.43 -9.24
CA GLY A 74 -5.52 -5.94 -8.86
C GLY A 74 -6.50 -6.10 -10.02
N ALA A 75 -6.26 -5.43 -11.15
CA ALA A 75 -7.18 -5.48 -12.30
C ALA A 75 -6.81 -6.54 -13.36
N CYS A 76 -5.51 -6.84 -13.53
CA CYS A 76 -5.04 -7.76 -14.57
C CYS A 76 -4.08 -8.84 -14.06
N GLU A 77 -3.85 -8.90 -12.75
CA GLU A 77 -3.04 -9.92 -12.06
C GLU A 77 -1.58 -10.03 -12.51
N GLU A 78 -1.09 -9.08 -13.31
CA GLU A 78 0.32 -9.04 -13.73
C GLU A 78 1.26 -8.75 -12.56
N ASP A 79 2.44 -9.38 -12.62
CA ASP A 79 3.52 -9.20 -11.65
C ASP A 79 4.14 -7.80 -11.81
N LEU A 80 4.08 -7.02 -10.73
CA LEU A 80 4.60 -5.67 -10.61
C LEU A 80 5.74 -5.59 -9.58
N SER A 81 6.37 -6.71 -9.23
CA SER A 81 7.39 -6.77 -8.19
C SER A 81 8.61 -5.88 -8.47
N GLU A 82 8.88 -5.55 -9.73
CA GLU A 82 9.90 -4.54 -10.09
C GLU A 82 9.58 -3.13 -9.56
N LEU A 83 8.30 -2.83 -9.33
CA LEU A 83 7.82 -1.57 -8.79
C LEU A 83 7.63 -1.61 -7.26
N HIS A 84 7.92 -2.75 -6.62
CA HIS A 84 7.64 -3.00 -5.21
C HIS A 84 8.34 -2.01 -4.27
N GLN A 85 9.61 -1.68 -4.52
CA GLN A 85 10.33 -0.70 -3.70
C GLN A 85 9.63 0.67 -3.70
N ARG A 86 9.28 1.16 -4.89
CA ARG A 86 8.55 2.42 -5.04
C ARG A 86 7.17 2.36 -4.37
N PHE A 87 6.46 1.23 -4.51
CA PHE A 87 5.18 1.01 -3.84
C PHE A 87 5.32 1.08 -2.31
N SER A 88 6.35 0.44 -1.75
CA SER A 88 6.61 0.43 -0.30
C SER A 88 6.89 1.83 0.27
N GLU A 89 7.54 2.70 -0.50
CA GLU A 89 7.79 4.10 -0.12
C GLU A 89 6.51 4.97 -0.11
N MET A 90 5.40 4.46 -0.63
CA MET A 90 4.12 5.16 -0.75
C MET A 90 3.07 4.73 0.31
N ILE A 91 3.43 3.85 1.24
CA ILE A 91 2.57 3.36 2.34
C ILE A 91 2.91 4.15 3.62
N PHE A 92 1.90 4.67 4.32
CA PHE A 92 2.03 5.48 5.55
C PHE A 92 1.07 5.02 6.64
#